data_AF-A0A965MQT6-F1
#
_entry.id   AF-A0A965MQT6-F1
#
_cell.length_a   1.000
_cell.length_b   1.000
_cell.length_c   1.000
_cell.angle_alpha   90.00
_cell.angle_beta   90.00
_cell.angle_gamma   90.00
#
_symmetry.space_group_name_H-M   'P 1'
#
loop_
_entity.id
_entity.type
_entity.pdbx_description
1 polymer ?
#
loop_
_entity_poly.entity_id
_entity_poly.type
_entity_poly.pdbx_seq_one_letter_code
_entity_poly.pdbx_strand_id
1 'polypeptide(L)'
;MQSTFEKPVLVYSDFCTYCQNFAALLVQHPEILQQFVKINIDIDLSTGDRPQMFYDLQKALDFKISEVPTIVVDSGQYVLTGEEAFKWLEYQIKKGQEEKSLQAFNPNEMGSFSDNYANLKNDNCASQSFKFLSDPEAPIHTPQEAPPATVTQFSKGGMQKSSEIDKRLQDLMTERESMLMRVPKPPNSRIDFTTGKMNCA
;
A
#
# COMPACT_ATOMS: atom_id res chain seq x y z
N MET A 1 -24.41 32.17 -14.01
CA MET A 1 -24.15 30.78 -14.46
C MET A 1 -22.64 30.49 -14.40
N GLN A 2 -22.00 30.67 -13.23
CA GLN A 2 -20.55 30.50 -13.06
C GLN A 2 -20.19 29.36 -12.09
N SER A 3 -21.16 28.67 -11.48
CA SER A 3 -20.91 27.65 -10.45
C SER A 3 -20.89 26.21 -10.97
N THR A 4 -21.18 25.97 -12.26
CA THR A 4 -21.27 24.61 -12.82
C THR A 4 -19.92 24.04 -13.25
N PHE A 5 -18.89 24.86 -13.38
CA PHE A 5 -17.54 24.46 -13.82
C PHE A 5 -16.47 24.54 -12.71
N GLU A 6 -16.87 24.79 -11.47
CA GLU A 6 -15.94 24.79 -10.33
C GLU A 6 -15.29 23.41 -10.13
N LYS A 7 -15.96 22.37 -10.63
CA LYS A 7 -15.47 21.00 -10.68
C LYS A 7 -15.25 20.56 -12.12
N PRO A 8 -14.22 19.75 -12.39
CA PRO A 8 -13.99 19.23 -13.73
C PRO A 8 -15.20 18.40 -14.19
N VAL A 9 -15.62 18.61 -15.44
CA VAL A 9 -16.79 17.95 -16.01
C VAL A 9 -16.33 16.83 -16.94
N LEU A 10 -16.76 15.61 -16.66
CA LEU A 10 -16.55 14.45 -17.51
C LEU A 10 -17.79 14.22 -18.36
N VAL A 11 -17.58 14.25 -19.66
CA VAL A 11 -18.59 13.96 -20.67
C VAL A 11 -18.33 12.55 -21.19
N TYR A 12 -19.30 11.65 -21.01
CA TYR A 12 -19.19 10.23 -21.35
C TYR A 12 -20.45 9.70 -22.04
N SER A 13 -20.33 8.49 -22.60
CA SER A 13 -21.40 7.74 -23.24
C SER A 13 -21.25 6.26 -22.88
N ASP A 14 -22.35 5.57 -22.60
CA ASP A 14 -22.37 4.16 -22.19
C ASP A 14 -22.05 3.22 -23.35
N PHE A 15 -22.29 3.66 -24.59
CA PHE A 15 -22.00 2.89 -25.81
C PHE A 15 -20.52 2.91 -26.21
N CYS A 16 -19.72 3.80 -25.65
CA CYS A 16 -18.31 3.94 -26.01
C CYS A 16 -17.41 3.02 -25.16
N THR A 17 -16.65 2.14 -25.81
CA THR A 17 -15.70 1.23 -25.16
C THR A 17 -14.59 1.98 -24.42
N TYR A 18 -14.09 3.09 -24.99
CA TYR A 18 -13.09 3.93 -24.34
C TYR A 18 -13.65 4.59 -23.08
N CYS A 19 -14.93 4.97 -23.06
CA CYS A 19 -15.58 5.52 -21.86
C CYS A 19 -15.71 4.47 -20.76
N GLN A 20 -15.99 3.21 -21.11
CA GLN A 20 -16.04 2.12 -20.15
C GLN A 20 -14.67 1.86 -19.51
N ASN A 21 -13.61 1.88 -20.31
CA ASN A 21 -12.24 1.76 -19.81
C ASN A 21 -11.88 2.93 -18.89
N PHE A 22 -12.25 4.15 -19.28
CA PHE A 22 -12.04 5.35 -18.47
C PHE A 22 -12.81 5.28 -17.15
N ALA A 23 -14.05 4.79 -17.17
CA ALA A 23 -14.85 4.57 -15.98
C ALA A 23 -14.23 3.51 -15.05
N ALA A 24 -13.70 2.42 -15.60
CA ALA A 24 -13.01 1.39 -14.83
C ALA A 24 -11.76 1.95 -14.11
N LEU A 25 -10.98 2.80 -14.79
CA LEU A 25 -9.83 3.49 -14.19
C LEU A 25 -10.26 4.47 -13.10
N LEU A 26 -11.35 5.22 -13.32
CA LEU A 26 -11.88 6.15 -12.31
C LEU A 26 -12.38 5.44 -11.04
N VAL A 27 -12.99 4.25 -11.18
CA VAL A 27 -13.47 3.46 -10.02
C VAL A 27 -12.33 3.01 -9.13
N GLN A 28 -11.14 2.73 -9.70
CA GLN A 28 -9.95 2.37 -8.92
C GLN A 28 -9.43 3.54 -8.06
N HIS A 29 -9.75 4.79 -8.42
CA HIS A 29 -9.28 5.99 -7.74
C HIS A 29 -10.46 6.86 -7.24
N PRO A 30 -11.10 6.48 -6.12
CA PRO A 30 -12.32 7.14 -5.63
C PRO A 30 -12.11 8.62 -5.26
N GLU A 31 -10.90 9.00 -4.84
CA GLU A 31 -10.53 10.37 -4.49
C GLU A 31 -10.70 11.33 -5.68
N ILE A 32 -10.28 10.89 -6.87
CA ILE A 32 -10.38 11.68 -8.10
C ILE A 32 -11.82 11.65 -8.62
N LEU A 33 -12.50 10.50 -8.49
CA LEU A 33 -13.89 10.33 -8.94
C LEU A 33 -14.87 11.30 -8.26
N GLN A 34 -14.68 11.61 -6.97
CA GLN A 34 -15.55 12.54 -6.23
C GLN A 34 -15.41 14.00 -6.69
N GLN A 35 -14.32 14.33 -7.37
CA GLN A 35 -14.05 15.68 -7.86
C GLN A 35 -14.76 15.95 -9.19
N PHE A 36 -15.14 14.92 -9.96
CA PHE A 36 -15.80 15.11 -11.26
C PHE A 36 -17.31 15.25 -11.16
N VAL A 37 -17.85 16.12 -12.01
CA VAL A 37 -19.27 16.09 -12.41
C VAL A 37 -19.38 15.24 -13.68
N LYS A 38 -20.20 14.19 -13.65
CA LYS A 38 -20.34 13.26 -14.79
C LYS A 38 -21.62 13.55 -15.54
N ILE A 39 -21.53 13.63 -16.87
CA ILE A 39 -22.67 13.91 -17.74
C ILE A 39 -22.70 12.88 -18.86
N ASN A 40 -23.81 12.16 -18.92
CA ASN A 40 -24.09 11.24 -20.01
C ASN A 40 -24.68 12.01 -21.21
N ILE A 41 -24.21 11.71 -22.42
CA ILE A 41 -24.70 12.28 -23.69
C ILE A 41 -25.64 11.30 -24.43
N ASP A 42 -25.88 10.12 -23.87
CA ASP A 42 -26.71 9.11 -24.51
C ASP A 42 -28.14 9.62 -24.73
N ILE A 43 -28.76 9.09 -25.78
CA ILE A 43 -30.12 9.45 -26.15
C ILE A 43 -31.07 8.78 -25.16
N ASP A 44 -31.89 9.58 -24.49
CA ASP A 44 -32.94 9.06 -23.63
C ASP A 44 -33.97 8.33 -24.50
N LEU A 45 -34.17 7.03 -24.25
CA LEU A 45 -35.13 6.19 -24.99
C LEU A 45 -36.57 6.72 -24.94
N SER A 46 -36.90 7.51 -23.92
CA SER A 46 -38.23 8.06 -23.66
C SER A 46 -38.54 9.28 -24.53
N THR A 47 -37.55 10.16 -24.73
CA THR A 47 -37.69 11.47 -25.37
C THR A 47 -37.08 11.49 -26.77
N GLY A 48 -36.20 10.54 -27.09
CA GLY A 48 -35.48 10.47 -28.37
C GLY A 48 -34.45 11.59 -28.56
N ASP A 49 -34.31 12.48 -27.56
CA ASP A 49 -33.44 13.64 -27.56
C ASP A 49 -32.28 13.44 -26.58
N ARG A 50 -31.17 14.13 -26.87
CA ARG A 50 -30.04 14.22 -25.94
C ARG A 50 -30.38 15.15 -24.77
N PRO A 51 -29.79 14.93 -23.59
CA PRO A 51 -30.02 15.77 -22.42
C PRO A 51 -29.75 17.25 -22.73
N GLN A 52 -30.65 18.14 -22.30
CA GLN A 52 -30.52 19.59 -22.51
C GLN A 52 -29.23 20.17 -21.91
N MET A 53 -28.77 19.58 -20.80
CA MET A 53 -27.49 19.89 -20.15
C MET A 53 -26.30 19.83 -21.11
N PHE A 54 -26.31 18.92 -22.10
CA PHE A 54 -25.25 18.83 -23.10
C PHE A 54 -25.24 20.03 -24.04
N TYR A 55 -26.41 20.49 -24.49
CA TYR A 55 -26.52 21.67 -25.35
C TYR A 55 -26.16 22.95 -24.61
N ASP A 56 -26.54 23.05 -23.33
CA ASP A 56 -26.19 24.20 -22.49
C ASP A 56 -24.68 24.25 -22.24
N LEU A 57 -24.03 23.09 -22.07
CA LEU A 57 -22.58 23.00 -21.99
C LEU A 57 -21.88 23.41 -23.28
N GLN A 58 -22.35 22.94 -24.44
CA GLN A 58 -21.78 23.35 -25.73
C GLN A 58 -21.90 24.86 -25.95
N LYS A 59 -23.03 25.46 -25.58
CA LYS A 59 -23.22 26.91 -25.66
C LYS A 59 -22.31 27.67 -24.68
N ALA A 60 -22.12 27.14 -23.48
CA ALA A 60 -21.29 27.78 -22.46
C ALA A 60 -19.79 27.72 -22.79
N LEU A 61 -19.34 26.65 -23.44
CA LEU A 61 -17.93 26.43 -23.81
C LEU A 61 -17.58 27.02 -25.18
N ASP A 62 -18.57 27.40 -25.99
CA ASP A 62 -18.43 27.78 -27.40
C ASP A 62 -17.58 26.77 -28.21
N PHE A 63 -17.63 25.49 -27.79
CA PHE A 63 -16.85 24.40 -28.37
C PHE A 63 -17.76 23.22 -28.71
N LYS A 64 -17.60 22.71 -29.93
CA LYS A 64 -18.34 21.55 -30.39
C LYS A 64 -17.60 20.28 -30.01
N ILE A 65 -18.10 19.60 -28.97
CA ILE A 65 -17.60 18.28 -28.58
C ILE A 65 -17.96 17.26 -29.67
N SER A 66 -16.97 16.81 -30.44
CA SER A 66 -17.11 15.80 -31.50
C SER A 66 -16.81 14.38 -31.02
N GLU A 67 -16.04 14.23 -29.94
CA GLU A 67 -15.48 12.97 -29.47
C GLU A 67 -15.73 12.75 -27.97
N VAL A 68 -15.72 11.49 -27.54
CA VAL A 68 -16.01 11.06 -26.16
C VAL A 68 -15.07 9.89 -25.82
N PRO A 69 -14.39 9.84 -24.66
CA PRO A 69 -14.53 10.71 -23.48
C PRO A 69 -13.90 12.10 -23.65
N THR A 70 -14.56 13.11 -23.09
CA THR A 70 -14.07 14.49 -23.06
C THR A 70 -14.11 15.03 -21.64
N ILE A 71 -13.04 15.68 -21.21
CA ILE A 71 -12.93 16.31 -19.89
C ILE A 71 -12.82 17.81 -20.07
N VAL A 72 -13.58 18.55 -19.30
CA VAL A 72 -13.50 20.01 -19.22
C VAL A 72 -12.87 20.37 -17.88
N VAL A 73 -11.73 21.07 -17.92
CA VAL A 73 -10.90 21.43 -16.76
C VAL A 73 -10.79 22.96 -16.65
N ASP A 74 -10.43 23.45 -15.45
CA ASP A 74 -10.20 24.87 -15.13
C ASP A 74 -11.35 25.79 -15.53
N SER A 75 -12.54 25.50 -15.00
CA SER A 75 -13.72 26.33 -15.21
C SER A 75 -14.14 26.52 -16.67
N GLY A 76 -13.80 25.57 -17.54
CA GLY A 76 -14.17 25.62 -18.96
C GLY A 76 -13.08 26.17 -19.89
N GLN A 77 -11.87 26.41 -19.40
CA GLN A 77 -10.77 26.91 -20.24
C GLN A 77 -10.13 25.82 -21.10
N TYR A 78 -10.04 24.59 -20.58
CA TYR A 78 -9.41 23.49 -21.29
C TYR A 78 -10.41 22.37 -21.54
N VAL A 79 -10.56 22.01 -22.82
CA VAL A 79 -11.34 20.86 -23.26
C VAL A 79 -10.37 19.82 -23.78
N LEU A 80 -10.25 18.71 -23.05
CA LEU A 80 -9.36 17.61 -23.37
C LEU A 80 -10.19 16.47 -23.96
N THR A 81 -9.90 16.10 -25.20
CA THR A 81 -10.65 15.09 -25.94
C THR A 81 -9.86 13.80 -26.10
N GLY A 82 -10.51 12.65 -25.94
CA GLY A 82 -9.93 11.35 -26.31
C GLY A 82 -8.63 11.03 -25.57
N GLU A 83 -7.52 10.90 -26.30
CA GLU A 83 -6.20 10.54 -25.75
C GLU A 83 -5.70 11.55 -24.70
N GLU A 84 -5.98 12.84 -24.90
CA GLU A 84 -5.56 13.90 -23.96
C GLU A 84 -6.28 13.77 -22.62
N ALA A 85 -7.54 13.32 -22.63
CA ALA A 85 -8.30 13.04 -21.42
C ALA A 85 -7.67 11.90 -20.60
N PHE A 86 -7.17 10.85 -21.26
CA PHE A 86 -6.45 9.77 -20.59
C PHE A 86 -5.11 10.23 -20.02
N LYS A 87 -4.31 10.96 -20.80
CA LYS A 87 -3.02 11.51 -20.33
C LYS A 87 -3.20 12.38 -19.09
N TRP A 88 -4.24 13.21 -19.09
CA TRP A 88 -4.54 14.07 -17.95
C TRP A 88 -4.98 13.25 -16.72
N LEU A 89 -5.81 12.22 -16.90
CA LEU A 89 -6.18 11.33 -15.80
C LEU A 89 -4.97 10.59 -15.20
N GLU A 90 -4.08 10.06 -16.04
CA GLU A 90 -2.82 9.44 -15.57
C GLU A 90 -1.94 10.42 -14.80
N TYR A 91 -1.86 11.67 -15.27
CA TYR A 91 -1.13 12.72 -14.57
C TYR A 91 -1.70 12.98 -13.18
N GLN A 92 -3.03 13.07 -13.04
CA GLN A 92 -3.67 13.25 -11.73
C GLN A 92 -3.43 12.07 -10.78
N ILE A 93 -3.44 10.85 -11.29
CA ILE A 93 -3.13 9.65 -10.49
C ILE A 93 -1.68 9.70 -9.99
N LYS A 94 -0.72 10.01 -10.87
CA LYS A 94 0.70 10.11 -10.50
C LYS A 94 0.93 11.20 -9.46
N LYS A 95 0.31 12.37 -9.65
CA LYS A 95 0.40 13.48 -8.69
C LYS A 95 -0.08 13.07 -7.29
N GLY A 96 -1.24 12.39 -7.21
CA GLY A 96 -1.76 11.90 -5.93
C GLY A 96 -0.89 10.82 -5.27
N GLN A 97 -0.14 10.03 -6.06
CA GLN A 97 0.83 9.06 -5.54
C GLN A 97 2.10 9.73 -5.02
N GLU A 98 2.63 10.73 -5.73
CA GLU A 98 3.81 11.48 -5.32
C GLU A 98 3.59 12.19 -3.98
N GLU A 99 2.43 12.84 -3.80
CA GLU A 99 2.04 13.49 -2.54
C GLU A 99 1.96 12.50 -1.36
N LYS A 100 1.54 11.26 -1.61
CA LYS A 100 1.50 10.20 -0.57
C LYS A 100 2.89 9.63 -0.26
N SER A 101 3.81 9.64 -1.22
CA SER A 101 5.15 9.05 -1.06
C SER A 101 6.17 9.96 -0.37
N LEU A 102 5.93 11.28 -0.37
CA LEU A 102 6.80 12.28 0.24
C LEU A 102 6.30 12.68 1.63
N GLN A 103 6.17 11.72 2.55
CA GLN A 103 6.12 12.09 3.97
C GLN A 103 7.53 12.38 4.44
N ALA A 104 7.79 13.66 4.75
CA ALA A 104 9.00 14.05 5.45
C ALA A 104 9.11 13.24 6.76
N PHE A 105 10.31 12.71 7.01
CA PHE A 105 10.70 11.94 8.18
C PHE A 105 9.93 12.34 9.46
N ASN A 106 9.14 11.43 10.03
CA ASN A 106 8.40 11.67 11.28
C ASN A 106 9.29 11.33 12.49
N PRO A 107 9.86 12.32 13.20
CA PRO A 107 10.76 12.06 14.33
C PRO A 107 10.04 11.40 15.54
N ASN A 108 8.70 11.44 15.61
CA ASN A 108 7.96 10.88 16.73
C ASN A 108 7.77 9.36 16.67
N GLU A 109 7.91 8.73 15.49
CA GLU A 109 7.66 7.29 15.33
C GLU A 109 8.83 6.41 15.79
N MET A 110 10.04 6.96 15.91
CA MET A 110 11.23 6.23 16.39
C MET A 110 11.77 6.69 17.75
N GLY A 111 11.24 7.79 18.31
CA GLY A 111 11.68 8.33 19.61
C GLY A 111 11.38 7.41 20.81
N SER A 112 10.50 6.42 20.66
CA SER A 112 10.12 5.50 21.74
C SER A 112 10.96 4.22 21.81
N PHE A 113 11.85 3.97 20.86
CA PHE A 113 12.67 2.75 20.80
C PHE A 113 14.16 2.97 21.07
N SER A 114 14.60 4.21 21.24
CA SER A 114 16.00 4.55 21.54
C SER A 114 16.06 5.32 22.85
N ASP A 115 16.85 4.81 23.79
CA ASP A 115 17.53 5.59 24.84
C ASP A 115 16.81 5.90 26.16
N ASN A 116 15.61 5.39 26.42
CA ASN A 116 15.00 5.58 27.75
C ASN A 116 15.63 4.71 28.87
N TYR A 117 16.60 3.85 28.55
CA TYR A 117 17.37 3.08 29.55
C TYR A 117 18.55 3.85 30.16
N ALA A 118 18.89 5.04 29.64
CA ALA A 118 20.07 5.80 30.07
C ALA A 118 19.78 6.92 31.09
N ASN A 119 18.54 7.05 31.58
CA ASN A 119 18.19 8.09 32.56
C ASN A 119 18.46 7.67 34.01
N LEU A 120 19.68 7.21 34.29
CA LEU A 120 20.23 7.26 35.64
C LEU A 120 21.12 8.50 35.69
N LYS A 121 20.66 9.55 36.38
CA LYS A 121 21.31 10.86 36.55
C LYS A 121 22.83 10.75 36.80
N ASN A 122 23.64 10.65 35.75
CA ASN A 122 25.08 10.62 35.85
C ASN A 122 25.72 10.97 34.51
N ASP A 123 26.51 12.03 34.47
CA ASP A 123 27.00 12.70 33.25
C ASP A 123 28.10 11.91 32.50
N ASN A 124 28.42 10.68 32.93
CA ASN A 124 29.47 9.86 32.35
C ASN A 124 28.91 8.62 31.64
N CYS A 125 28.52 8.77 30.36
CA CYS A 125 28.04 7.68 29.48
C CYS A 125 28.98 6.47 29.43
N ALA A 126 30.30 6.67 29.51
CA ALA A 126 31.28 5.59 29.46
C ALA A 126 31.25 4.65 30.69
N SER A 127 30.67 5.08 31.81
CA SER A 127 30.62 4.32 33.06
C SER A 127 29.44 3.34 33.16
N GLN A 128 28.47 3.44 32.25
CA GLN A 128 27.23 2.67 32.32
C GLN A 128 27.37 1.24 31.75
N SER A 129 28.24 1.03 30.77
CA SER A 129 28.35 -0.27 30.08
C SER A 129 29.13 -1.34 30.86
N PHE A 130 29.83 -0.98 31.94
CA PHE A 130 30.76 -1.89 32.64
C PHE A 130 30.83 -1.71 34.16
N LYS A 131 29.80 -1.14 34.78
CA LYS A 131 29.80 -0.87 36.23
C LYS A 131 30.03 -2.14 37.08
N PHE A 132 29.61 -3.29 36.57
CA PHE A 132 29.85 -4.60 37.18
C PHE A 132 31.31 -5.10 37.11
N LEU A 133 32.14 -4.54 36.22
CA LEU A 133 33.58 -4.83 36.17
C LEU A 133 34.38 -3.97 37.15
N SER A 134 33.82 -2.81 37.54
CA SER A 134 34.53 -1.80 38.33
C SER A 134 34.17 -1.84 39.83
N ASP A 135 32.96 -2.27 40.18
CA ASP A 135 32.51 -2.42 41.57
C ASP A 135 32.52 -3.90 42.01
N PRO A 136 33.45 -4.34 42.88
CA PRO A 136 33.47 -5.72 43.40
C PRO A 136 32.32 -6.03 44.37
N GLU A 137 31.56 -5.02 44.82
CA GLU A 137 30.44 -5.17 45.74
C GLU A 137 29.07 -5.40 45.07
N ALA A 138 29.00 -5.39 43.73
CA ALA A 138 27.77 -5.66 42.98
C ALA A 138 27.88 -6.94 42.13
N PRO A 139 28.02 -8.13 42.74
CA PRO A 139 28.06 -9.38 41.99
C PRO A 139 26.73 -9.62 41.27
N ILE A 140 26.81 -10.05 40.01
CA ILE A 140 25.64 -10.50 39.26
C ILE A 140 25.11 -11.75 39.96
N HIS A 141 23.94 -11.65 40.60
CA HIS A 141 23.23 -12.82 41.12
C HIS A 141 22.68 -13.63 39.95
N THR A 142 23.51 -14.51 39.39
CA THR A 142 23.04 -15.56 38.49
C THR A 142 22.33 -16.62 39.32
N PRO A 143 21.13 -17.08 38.94
CA PRO A 143 20.50 -18.23 39.59
C PRO A 143 21.46 -19.41 39.54
N GLN A 144 21.61 -20.10 40.67
CA GLN A 144 22.56 -21.21 40.79
C GLN A 144 22.15 -22.34 39.84
N GLU A 145 23.02 -22.63 38.88
CA GLU A 145 22.82 -23.74 37.94
C GLU A 145 23.04 -25.05 38.71
N ALA A 146 21.94 -25.67 39.13
CA ALA A 146 21.98 -26.99 39.72
C ALA A 146 22.26 -28.04 38.62
N PRO A 147 23.11 -29.06 38.88
CA PRO A 147 23.29 -30.16 37.95
C PRO A 147 21.94 -30.86 37.68
N PRO A 148 21.74 -31.45 36.49
CA PRO A 148 20.47 -32.04 36.12
C PRO A 148 20.20 -33.31 36.96
N ALA A 149 19.51 -33.13 38.08
CA ALA A 149 18.97 -34.22 38.88
C ALA A 149 17.44 -34.18 38.81
N THR A 150 16.92 -35.14 38.05
CA THR A 150 15.66 -35.88 38.23
C THR A 150 14.49 -35.15 38.90
N VAL A 151 13.49 -34.88 38.06
CA VAL A 151 12.09 -34.54 38.34
C VAL A 151 11.60 -34.92 39.76
N THR A 152 11.25 -33.92 40.57
CA THR A 152 10.03 -33.93 41.42
C THR A 152 9.69 -32.53 41.96
N GLN A 153 8.65 -31.90 41.39
CA GLN A 153 7.66 -30.97 42.01
C GLN A 153 8.15 -29.65 42.68
N PHE A 154 7.62 -28.43 42.49
CA PHE A 154 6.66 -27.75 41.60
C PHE A 154 6.89 -26.23 41.81
N SER A 155 6.74 -25.42 40.77
CA SER A 155 6.17 -24.06 40.86
C SER A 155 5.41 -23.79 39.56
N LYS A 156 4.10 -24.00 39.63
CA LYS A 156 3.14 -23.83 38.52
C LYS A 156 3.01 -22.32 38.20
N GLY A 157 3.49 -21.91 37.03
CA GLY A 157 3.25 -20.54 36.55
C GLY A 157 3.66 -20.25 35.10
N GLY A 158 4.64 -20.95 34.53
CA GLY A 158 5.22 -20.55 33.23
C GLY A 158 5.22 -21.59 32.10
N MET A 159 4.92 -22.87 32.37
CA MET A 159 5.32 -23.95 31.45
C MET A 159 4.22 -24.40 30.46
N GLN A 160 2.95 -23.99 30.66
CA GLN A 160 1.87 -24.37 29.74
C GLN A 160 1.72 -23.41 28.54
N LYS A 161 2.08 -22.13 28.71
CA LYS A 161 1.96 -21.14 27.62
C LYS A 161 2.99 -21.33 26.52
N SER A 162 4.22 -21.73 26.83
CA SER A 162 5.27 -21.88 25.82
C SER A 162 4.96 -22.99 24.81
N SER A 163 4.48 -24.16 25.29
CA SER A 163 4.19 -25.29 24.42
C SER A 163 2.98 -25.06 23.50
N GLU A 164 2.00 -24.25 23.94
CA GLU A 164 0.86 -23.86 23.11
C GLU A 164 1.25 -22.80 22.06
N ILE A 165 2.14 -21.88 22.41
CA ILE A 165 2.71 -20.91 21.47
C ILE A 165 3.54 -21.63 20.40
N ASP A 166 4.36 -22.61 20.79
CA ASP A 166 5.19 -23.38 19.86
C ASP A 166 4.33 -24.22 18.90
N LYS A 167 3.27 -24.88 19.40
CA LYS A 167 2.32 -25.60 18.55
C LYS A 167 1.62 -24.67 17.57
N ARG A 168 1.16 -23.50 18.03
CA ARG A 168 0.49 -22.52 17.17
C ARG A 168 1.42 -21.95 16.11
N LEU A 169 2.70 -21.77 16.42
CA LEU A 169 3.71 -21.36 15.44
C LEU A 169 3.89 -22.43 14.36
N GLN A 170 3.92 -23.70 14.76
CA GLN A 170 4.10 -24.83 13.84
C GLN A 170 2.89 -25.05 12.93
N ASP A 171 1.67 -24.82 13.44
CA ASP A 171 0.44 -24.87 12.64
C ASP A 171 0.43 -23.76 11.57
N LEU A 172 0.84 -22.53 11.92
CA LEU A 172 0.93 -21.41 10.97
C LEU A 172 2.00 -21.65 9.88
N MET A 173 3.12 -22.28 10.23
CA MET A 173 4.13 -22.66 9.25
C MET A 173 3.59 -23.71 8.27
N THR A 174 2.83 -24.68 8.77
CA THR A 174 2.23 -25.74 7.96
C THR A 174 1.12 -25.20 7.04
N GLU A 175 0.29 -24.29 7.53
CA GLU A 175 -0.74 -23.61 6.74
C GLU A 175 -0.12 -22.79 5.59
N ARG A 176 0.95 -22.04 5.88
CA ARG A 176 1.71 -21.29 4.88
C ARG A 176 2.28 -22.20 3.79
N GLU A 177 2.84 -23.35 4.16
CA GLU A 177 3.35 -24.33 3.21
C GLU A 177 2.24 -24.97 2.37
N SER A 178 1.03 -25.12 2.93
CA SER A 178 -0.12 -25.68 2.21
C SER A 178 -0.73 -24.73 1.18
N MET A 179 -0.65 -23.42 1.40
CA MET A 179 -1.16 -22.40 0.48
C MET A 179 -0.19 -22.08 -0.67
N LEU A 180 1.06 -22.47 -0.54
CA LEU A 180 2.04 -22.35 -1.63
C LEU A 180 1.85 -23.53 -2.59
N MET A 181 1.45 -23.23 -3.83
CA MET A 181 1.52 -24.18 -4.94
C MET A 181 2.91 -24.82 -4.95
N ARG A 182 2.99 -26.16 -4.86
CA ARG A 182 4.25 -26.89 -5.02
C ARG A 182 4.79 -26.62 -6.41
N VAL A 183 5.76 -25.72 -6.52
CA VAL A 183 6.57 -25.59 -7.72
C VAL A 183 7.29 -26.93 -7.90
N PRO A 184 7.07 -27.67 -9.01
CA PRO A 184 7.81 -28.90 -9.25
C PRO A 184 9.31 -28.56 -9.26
N LYS A 185 10.05 -29.17 -8.33
CA LYS A 185 11.51 -29.05 -8.33
C LYS A 185 11.99 -29.65 -9.66
N PRO A 186 12.79 -28.91 -10.45
CA PRO A 186 13.40 -29.49 -11.64
C PRO A 186 14.24 -30.71 -11.22
N PRO A 187 14.32 -31.77 -12.05
CA PRO A 187 15.18 -32.91 -11.75
C PRO A 187 16.60 -32.42 -11.46
N ASN A 188 17.21 -32.97 -10.42
CA ASN A 188 18.54 -32.62 -9.90
C ASN A 188 19.58 -32.58 -11.03
N SER A 189 19.77 -31.41 -11.65
CA SER A 189 20.92 -31.14 -12.50
C SER A 189 21.98 -30.51 -11.60
N ARG A 190 22.90 -31.35 -11.11
CA ARG A 190 24.15 -30.85 -10.54
C ARG A 190 24.97 -30.29 -11.71
N ILE A 191 25.14 -28.98 -11.73
CA ILE A 191 26.05 -28.30 -12.66
C ILE A 191 27.44 -28.37 -12.02
N ASP A 192 28.34 -29.16 -12.61
CA ASP A 192 29.77 -29.11 -12.26
C ASP A 192 30.43 -27.91 -12.92
N PHE A 193 30.62 -26.83 -12.15
CA PHE A 193 31.17 -25.55 -12.60
C PHE A 193 32.64 -25.59 -13.04
N THR A 194 33.32 -26.74 -12.92
CA THR A 194 34.72 -26.91 -13.34
C THR A 194 34.88 -27.35 -14.79
N THR A 195 33.86 -27.98 -15.38
CA THR A 195 33.95 -28.57 -16.74
C THR A 195 32.86 -28.10 -17.69
N GLY A 196 31.89 -27.29 -17.21
CA GLY A 196 30.94 -26.57 -18.06
C GLY A 196 29.98 -27.45 -18.88
N LYS A 197 29.83 -28.72 -18.53
CA LYS A 197 28.90 -29.64 -19.19
C LYS A 197 27.81 -30.09 -18.22
N MET A 198 26.56 -29.99 -18.66
CA MET A 198 25.41 -30.57 -17.95
C MET A 198 25.37 -32.07 -18.22
N ASN A 199 25.47 -32.88 -17.16
CA ASN A 199 25.15 -34.31 -17.23
C ASN A 199 23.68 -34.49 -16.87
N CYS A 200 22.86 -34.82 -17.87
CA CYS A 200 21.49 -35.27 -17.66
C CYS A 200 21.51 -36.78 -17.35
N ALA A 201 20.98 -37.18 -16.21
CA ALA A 201 20.57 -38.56 -15.95
C ALA A 201 19.13 -38.76 -16.43
#